data_AF-A0A483GH55-F1
#
_entry.id   AF-A0A483GH55-F1
#
_cell.length_a   1.000
_cell.length_b   1.000
_cell.length_c   1.000
_cell.angle_alpha   90.00
_cell.angle_beta   90.00
_cell.angle_gamma   90.00
#
_symmetry.space_group_name_H-M   'P 1'
#
loop_
_entity.id
_entity.type
_entity.pdbx_description
1 polymer ?
#
loop_
_entity_poly.entity_id
_entity_poly.type
_entity_poly.pdbx_seq_one_letter_code
_entity_poly.pdbx_strand_id
1 'polypeptide(L)'
;MSNFTYFPIMKTRDAELKAMTHLKDDVFDKILPIYELTKSRKTKTTPDGDIHRRMKELKEIQKGRPFILDICINENYMNAQLEQLLSPDNGYFEWQYFINTYNELNIIPMVHIDDNDSLHNMESFILSQSKKGRSIAARFPININNIDEYIKIITSTMTVNQKLFIILDSEQITESNIDEVIANLQLNMAKIKPILNENINAIIAGTSFPKTVADYGDKEGDIPIFEEYI
;
A
#
# COMPACT_ATOMS: atom_id res chain seq x y z
N MET A 1 10.83 -0.87 16.03
CA MET A 1 10.08 -2.03 15.47
C MET A 1 8.61 -1.68 15.51
N SER A 2 7.88 -1.97 14.44
CA SER A 2 6.43 -1.72 14.36
C SER A 2 5.67 -2.56 15.41
N ASN A 3 4.64 -1.99 16.04
CA ASN A 3 3.73 -2.73 16.92
C ASN A 3 2.71 -3.58 16.11
N PHE A 4 2.69 -3.43 14.79
CA PHE A 4 1.81 -4.17 13.89
C PHE A 4 2.44 -5.49 13.48
N THR A 5 1.66 -6.56 13.50
CA THR A 5 2.07 -7.92 13.15
C THR A 5 1.68 -8.31 11.72
N TYR A 6 0.77 -7.56 11.09
CA TYR A 6 0.26 -7.90 9.76
C TYR A 6 -0.14 -6.65 8.96
N PHE A 7 0.11 -6.69 7.66
CA PHE A 7 -0.05 -5.57 6.73
C PHE A 7 -0.81 -6.01 5.47
N PRO A 8 -2.12 -6.29 5.55
CA PRO A 8 -2.88 -6.79 4.41
C PRO A 8 -2.98 -5.72 3.33
N ILE A 9 -2.64 -6.07 2.09
CA ILE A 9 -2.92 -5.25 0.91
C ILE A 9 -4.31 -5.62 0.40
N MET A 10 -5.19 -4.64 0.29
CA MET A 10 -6.57 -4.90 -0.09
C MET A 10 -7.20 -3.69 -0.78
N LYS A 11 -8.02 -3.97 -1.78
CA LYS A 11 -8.77 -2.93 -2.49
C LYS A 11 -9.92 -2.44 -1.62
N THR A 12 -10.30 -1.18 -1.79
CA THR A 12 -11.47 -0.56 -1.13
C THR A 12 -12.81 -0.99 -1.75
N ARG A 13 -12.90 -2.26 -2.16
CA ARG A 13 -14.13 -2.87 -2.70
C ARG A 13 -15.05 -3.27 -1.54
N ASP A 14 -16.35 -3.37 -1.85
CA ASP A 14 -17.37 -3.52 -0.81
C ASP A 14 -17.19 -4.79 0.05
N ALA A 15 -16.74 -5.89 -0.55
CA ALA A 15 -16.58 -7.16 0.16
C ALA A 15 -15.39 -7.11 1.13
N GLU A 16 -14.26 -6.57 0.66
CA GLU A 16 -13.02 -6.38 1.39
C GLU A 16 -13.23 -5.40 2.57
N LEU A 17 -13.90 -4.27 2.33
CA LEU A 17 -14.24 -3.32 3.40
C LEU A 17 -15.22 -3.93 4.41
N LYS A 18 -16.21 -4.71 3.95
CA LYS A 18 -17.12 -5.44 4.84
C LYS A 18 -16.37 -6.50 5.66
N ALA A 19 -15.35 -7.16 5.13
CA ALA A 19 -14.56 -8.11 5.91
C ALA A 19 -13.88 -7.42 7.10
N MET A 20 -13.34 -6.22 6.90
CA MET A 20 -12.70 -5.44 7.97
C MET A 20 -13.65 -5.07 9.11
N THR A 21 -14.94 -4.86 8.84
CA THR A 21 -15.91 -4.54 9.90
C THR A 21 -16.18 -5.71 10.86
N HIS A 22 -15.76 -6.93 10.51
CA HIS A 22 -15.95 -8.12 11.33
C HIS A 22 -14.71 -8.48 12.17
N LEU A 23 -13.62 -7.73 12.02
CA LEU A 23 -12.44 -7.91 12.86
C LEU A 23 -12.74 -7.45 14.29
N LYS A 24 -12.32 -8.25 15.26
CA LYS A 24 -12.33 -7.87 16.66
C LYS A 24 -11.29 -6.78 16.90
N ASP A 25 -11.57 -5.86 17.82
CA ASP A 25 -10.70 -4.71 18.09
C ASP A 25 -9.27 -5.13 18.50
N ASP A 26 -9.12 -6.16 19.34
CA ASP A 26 -7.83 -6.68 19.80
C ASP A 26 -6.95 -7.29 18.69
N VAL A 27 -7.59 -7.80 17.64
CA VAL A 27 -6.93 -8.26 16.41
C VAL A 27 -6.60 -7.07 15.52
N PHE A 28 -7.56 -6.17 15.31
CA PHE A 28 -7.42 -5.05 14.39
C PHE A 28 -6.36 -4.05 14.87
N ASP A 29 -6.19 -3.86 16.18
CA ASP A 29 -5.16 -3.01 16.77
C ASP A 29 -3.72 -3.47 16.43
N LYS A 30 -3.55 -4.73 15.99
CA LYS A 30 -2.27 -5.31 15.57
C LYS A 30 -2.06 -5.29 14.05
N ILE A 31 -3.01 -4.76 13.29
CA ILE A 31 -2.97 -4.76 11.83
C ILE A 31 -2.79 -3.33 11.33
N LEU A 32 -1.89 -3.14 10.36
CA LEU A 32 -1.80 -1.90 9.59
C LEU A 32 -2.20 -2.17 8.14
N PRO A 33 -3.49 -2.04 7.78
CA PRO A 33 -3.95 -2.33 6.44
C PRO A 33 -3.39 -1.34 5.42
N ILE A 34 -3.08 -1.85 4.23
CA ILE A 34 -2.72 -1.09 3.04
C ILE A 34 -3.92 -1.12 2.11
N TYR A 35 -4.62 0.01 2.01
CA TYR A 35 -5.78 0.13 1.13
C TYR A 35 -5.40 0.68 -0.23
N GLU A 36 -5.74 -0.08 -1.28
CA GLU A 36 -5.74 0.43 -2.64
C GLU A 36 -7.09 1.10 -2.91
N LEU A 37 -7.09 2.43 -3.07
CA LEU A 37 -8.29 3.21 -3.34
C LEU A 37 -8.84 2.87 -4.73
N THR A 38 -10.12 2.53 -4.79
CA THR A 38 -10.85 2.13 -6.00
C THR A 38 -12.07 3.02 -6.18
N LYS A 39 -12.60 3.12 -7.41
CA LYS A 39 -13.91 3.75 -7.62
C LYS A 39 -14.97 3.04 -6.80
N SER A 40 -15.93 3.79 -6.26
CA SER A 40 -17.09 3.17 -5.63
C SER A 40 -18.01 2.53 -6.67
N ARG A 41 -18.88 1.61 -6.22
CA ARG A 41 -19.86 0.98 -7.09
C ARG A 41 -20.78 2.03 -7.70
N LYS A 42 -20.84 2.08 -9.04
CA LYS A 42 -21.80 2.92 -9.76
C LYS A 42 -23.22 2.51 -9.38
N THR A 43 -24.04 3.49 -9.05
CA THR A 43 -25.46 3.31 -8.77
C THR A 43 -26.27 4.30 -9.60
N LYS A 44 -27.58 4.08 -9.74
CA LYS A 44 -28.46 5.03 -10.47
C LYS A 44 -28.39 6.45 -9.88
N THR A 45 -28.07 6.59 -8.60
CA THR A 45 -27.94 7.86 -7.87
C THR A 45 -26.51 8.39 -7.82
N THR A 46 -25.51 7.60 -8.22
CA THR A 46 -24.09 7.98 -8.19
C THR A 46 -23.38 7.30 -9.35
N PRO A 47 -23.49 7.86 -10.57
CA PRO A 47 -23.00 7.21 -11.78
C PRO A 47 -21.47 7.21 -11.90
N ASP A 48 -20.78 8.08 -11.15
CA ASP A 48 -19.35 8.36 -11.37
C ASP A 48 -18.41 7.50 -10.50
N GLY A 49 -18.96 6.74 -9.56
CA GLY A 49 -18.16 5.88 -8.68
C GLY A 49 -17.27 6.68 -7.73
N ASP A 50 -17.84 7.71 -7.09
CA ASP A 50 -17.13 8.66 -6.23
C ASP A 50 -16.24 8.00 -5.16
N ILE A 51 -14.95 8.38 -5.15
CA ILE A 51 -13.94 7.89 -4.21
C ILE A 51 -14.15 8.40 -2.78
N HIS A 52 -14.82 9.54 -2.60
CA HIS A 52 -15.09 10.09 -1.26
C HIS A 52 -16.01 9.18 -0.43
N ARG A 53 -16.85 8.36 -1.09
CA ARG A 53 -17.65 7.33 -0.41
C ARG A 53 -16.78 6.27 0.26
N ARG A 54 -15.68 5.86 -0.39
CA ARG A 54 -14.72 4.89 0.16
C ARG A 54 -14.02 5.47 1.39
N MET A 55 -13.64 6.75 1.33
CA MET A 55 -13.03 7.43 2.48
C MET A 55 -13.99 7.53 3.66
N LYS A 56 -15.29 7.75 3.42
CA LYS A 56 -16.32 7.70 4.47
C LYS A 56 -16.41 6.31 5.10
N GLU A 57 -16.41 5.25 4.30
CA GLU A 57 -16.43 3.87 4.80
C GLU A 57 -15.15 3.55 5.61
N LEU A 58 -13.98 3.97 5.12
CA LEU A 58 -12.71 3.81 5.83
C LEU A 58 -12.70 4.54 7.17
N LYS A 59 -13.27 5.75 7.26
CA LYS A 59 -13.42 6.48 8.52
C LYS A 59 -14.17 5.67 9.57
N GLU A 60 -15.30 5.09 9.19
CA GLU A 60 -16.14 4.27 10.09
C GLU A 60 -15.46 2.94 10.48
N ILE A 61 -14.71 2.33 9.56
CA ILE A 61 -13.96 1.09 9.81
C ILE A 61 -12.79 1.36 10.76
N GLN A 62 -11.99 2.39 10.49
CA GLN A 62 -10.72 2.62 11.17
C GLN A 62 -10.88 3.22 12.55
N LYS A 63 -11.88 4.08 12.78
CA LYS A 63 -12.16 4.69 14.09
C LYS A 63 -10.91 5.31 14.74
N GLY A 64 -10.07 5.96 13.93
CA GLY A 64 -8.82 6.61 14.35
C GLY A 64 -7.56 5.74 14.27
N ARG A 65 -7.68 4.44 13.96
CA ARG A 65 -6.53 3.57 13.69
C ARG A 65 -5.77 4.04 12.43
N PRO A 66 -4.44 3.89 12.42
CA PRO A 66 -3.65 4.19 11.23
C PRO A 66 -3.92 3.18 10.11
N PHE A 67 -3.75 3.64 8.88
CA PHE A 67 -3.73 2.79 7.70
C PHE A 67 -2.86 3.41 6.62
N ILE A 68 -2.30 2.55 5.77
CA ILE A 68 -1.60 3.00 4.57
C ILE A 68 -2.64 3.16 3.47
N LEU A 69 -2.59 4.29 2.76
CA LEU A 69 -3.47 4.55 1.62
C LEU A 69 -2.66 4.70 0.35
N ASP A 70 -3.02 3.89 -0.63
CA ASP A 70 -2.45 3.80 -1.97
C ASP A 70 -3.57 3.95 -3.02
N ILE A 71 -3.21 4.12 -4.29
CA ILE A 71 -4.15 4.24 -5.41
C ILE A 71 -4.12 2.95 -6.23
N CYS A 72 -5.30 2.36 -6.47
CA CYS A 72 -5.39 1.17 -7.29
C CYS A 72 -5.15 1.51 -8.77
N ILE A 73 -4.03 1.09 -9.36
CA ILE A 73 -3.72 1.32 -10.78
C ILE A 73 -4.44 0.39 -11.77
N ASN A 74 -5.21 -0.59 -11.29
CA ASN A 74 -5.98 -1.48 -12.17
C ASN A 74 -7.15 -0.75 -12.82
N GLU A 75 -7.13 -0.63 -14.15
CA GLU A 75 -8.08 0.11 -14.99
C GLU A 75 -9.56 -0.24 -14.70
N ASN A 76 -9.85 -1.50 -14.37
CA ASN A 76 -11.22 -1.92 -14.06
C ASN A 76 -11.79 -1.18 -12.84
N TYR A 77 -10.93 -0.72 -11.94
CA TYR A 77 -11.27 -0.04 -10.70
C TYR A 77 -10.96 1.48 -10.73
N MET A 78 -10.48 1.99 -11.86
CA MET A 78 -10.17 3.41 -12.06
C MET A 78 -11.40 4.24 -12.46
N ASN A 79 -11.35 5.53 -12.14
CA ASN A 79 -12.21 6.61 -12.64
C ASN A 79 -11.38 7.91 -12.76
N ALA A 80 -11.97 8.95 -13.37
CA ALA A 80 -11.28 10.23 -13.58
C ALA A 80 -10.73 10.88 -12.30
N GLN A 81 -11.38 10.67 -11.15
CA GLN A 81 -10.86 11.18 -9.86
C GLN A 81 -9.54 10.46 -9.50
N LEU A 82 -9.47 9.14 -9.61
CA LEU A 82 -8.23 8.39 -9.33
C LEU A 82 -7.13 8.74 -10.33
N GLU A 83 -7.46 8.93 -11.61
CA GLU A 83 -6.50 9.39 -12.62
C GLU A 83 -5.91 10.76 -12.26
N GLN A 84 -6.75 11.69 -11.80
CA GLN A 84 -6.30 13.00 -11.33
C GLN A 84 -5.35 12.90 -10.13
N LEU A 85 -5.62 11.98 -9.19
CA LEU A 85 -4.74 11.75 -8.04
C LEU A 85 -3.37 11.16 -8.42
N LEU A 86 -3.27 10.44 -9.55
CA LEU A 86 -2.00 9.92 -10.08
C LEU A 86 -1.19 10.98 -10.83
N SER A 87 -1.76 12.14 -11.16
CA SER A 87 -1.03 13.18 -11.89
C SER A 87 0.20 13.63 -11.11
N PRO A 88 1.39 13.62 -11.71
CA PRO A 88 2.62 14.05 -11.04
C PRO A 88 2.72 15.57 -10.89
N ASP A 89 1.83 16.33 -11.52
CA ASP A 89 1.86 17.79 -11.57
C ASP A 89 2.08 18.43 -10.18
N ASN A 90 3.08 19.31 -10.11
CA ASN A 90 3.46 20.05 -8.90
C ASN A 90 3.72 19.14 -7.68
N GLY A 91 4.36 17.99 -7.90
CA GLY A 91 4.67 17.02 -6.84
C GLY A 91 3.46 16.23 -6.38
N TYR A 92 2.61 15.78 -7.30
CA TYR A 92 1.35 15.11 -6.99
C TYR A 92 0.39 15.97 -6.17
N PHE A 93 0.20 17.24 -6.58
CA PHE A 93 -0.60 18.22 -5.84
C PHE A 93 -2.00 17.69 -5.47
N GLU A 94 -2.67 17.02 -6.41
CA GLU A 94 -4.02 16.48 -6.21
C GLU A 94 -4.02 15.38 -5.16
N TRP A 95 -3.01 14.51 -5.16
CA TRP A 95 -2.83 13.51 -4.11
C TRP A 95 -2.60 14.14 -2.75
N GLN A 96 -1.71 15.13 -2.69
CA GLN A 96 -1.46 15.87 -1.45
C GLN A 96 -2.73 16.53 -0.93
N TYR A 97 -3.50 17.19 -1.80
CA TYR A 97 -4.75 17.87 -1.46
C TYR A 97 -5.79 16.88 -0.95
N PHE A 98 -5.95 15.75 -1.62
CA PHE A 98 -6.87 14.69 -1.22
C PHE A 98 -6.55 14.17 0.19
N ILE A 99 -5.29 13.82 0.48
CA ILE A 99 -4.87 13.38 1.82
C ILE A 99 -5.15 14.47 2.87
N ASN A 100 -4.90 15.74 2.53
CA ASN A 100 -5.13 16.86 3.46
C ASN A 100 -6.61 17.12 3.75
N THR A 101 -7.49 16.79 2.80
CA THR A 101 -8.96 16.87 2.99
C THR A 101 -9.44 15.89 4.07
N TYR A 102 -8.69 14.81 4.31
CA TYR A 102 -8.97 13.79 5.32
C TYR A 102 -7.96 13.82 6.48
N ASN A 103 -7.54 15.02 6.90
CA ASN A 103 -6.54 15.19 7.95
C ASN A 103 -6.95 14.66 9.33
N GLU A 104 -8.24 14.41 9.56
CA GLU A 104 -8.74 13.79 10.78
C GLU A 104 -8.50 12.28 10.82
N LEU A 105 -8.21 11.66 9.67
CA LEU A 105 -7.84 10.27 9.57
C LEU A 105 -6.33 10.10 9.73
N ASN A 106 -5.92 8.97 10.30
CA ASN A 106 -4.52 8.64 10.52
C ASN A 106 -3.93 7.96 9.27
N ILE A 107 -3.92 8.72 8.16
CA ILE A 107 -3.45 8.24 6.85
C ILE A 107 -1.91 8.27 6.81
N ILE A 108 -1.33 7.13 6.44
CA ILE A 108 0.05 6.99 6.01
C ILE A 108 0.03 6.94 4.48
N PRO A 109 0.39 8.04 3.78
CA PRO A 109 0.31 8.04 2.34
C PRO A 109 1.40 7.18 1.69
N MET A 110 1.02 6.46 0.64
CA MET A 110 1.96 5.83 -0.28
C MET A 110 2.63 6.89 -1.17
N VAL A 111 3.95 6.79 -1.32
CA VAL A 111 4.72 7.53 -2.33
C VAL A 111 4.49 6.87 -3.69
N HIS A 112 4.13 7.67 -4.69
CA HIS A 112 4.11 7.20 -6.07
C HIS A 112 5.55 7.11 -6.60
N ILE A 113 5.89 5.94 -7.13
CA ILE A 113 7.17 5.66 -7.77
C ILE A 113 6.85 5.31 -9.22
N ASP A 114 7.22 6.20 -10.14
CA ASP A 114 7.04 6.03 -11.58
C ASP A 114 8.35 6.41 -12.29
N ASP A 115 8.94 5.44 -12.98
CA ASP A 115 10.19 5.64 -13.73
C ASP A 115 10.04 6.67 -14.88
N ASN A 116 8.79 6.98 -15.28
CA ASN A 116 8.50 7.97 -16.32
C ASN A 116 8.31 9.39 -15.77
N ASP A 117 8.24 9.56 -14.45
CA ASP A 117 8.10 10.86 -13.79
C ASP A 117 9.45 11.41 -13.29
N SER A 118 9.48 12.72 -13.04
CA SER A 118 10.62 13.36 -12.38
C SER A 118 10.69 12.98 -10.91
N LEU A 119 11.87 12.54 -10.46
CA LEU A 119 12.20 12.37 -9.04
C LEU A 119 11.88 13.63 -8.21
N HIS A 120 11.91 14.82 -8.81
CA HIS A 120 11.54 16.06 -8.13
C HIS A 120 10.08 16.07 -7.63
N ASN A 121 9.15 15.47 -8.38
CA ASN A 121 7.75 15.40 -7.97
C ASN A 121 7.59 14.48 -6.76
N MET A 122 8.27 13.34 -6.77
CA MET A 122 8.37 12.43 -5.63
C MET A 122 8.96 13.13 -4.39
N GLU A 123 10.08 13.84 -4.53
CA GLU A 123 10.71 14.60 -3.44
C GLU A 123 9.77 15.68 -2.89
N SER A 124 9.13 16.46 -3.77
CA SER A 124 8.18 17.50 -3.39
C SER A 124 7.01 16.94 -2.58
N PHE A 125 6.47 15.79 -3.00
CA PHE A 125 5.44 15.06 -2.27
C PHE A 125 5.91 14.66 -0.87
N ILE A 126 7.05 13.97 -0.78
CA ILE A 126 7.63 13.48 0.48
C ILE A 126 7.88 14.65 1.44
N LEU A 127 8.48 15.73 0.96
CA LEU A 127 8.75 16.92 1.76
C LEU A 127 7.47 17.55 2.31
N SER A 128 6.40 17.62 1.50
CA SER A 128 5.09 18.14 1.91
C SER A 128 4.44 17.29 3.01
N GLN A 129 4.48 15.96 2.89
CA GLN A 129 3.95 15.05 3.91
C GLN A 129 4.82 15.10 5.18
N SER A 130 6.13 15.13 5.00
CA SER A 130 7.10 15.16 6.10
C SER A 130 6.96 16.44 6.95
N LYS A 131 6.78 17.61 6.33
CA LYS A 131 6.53 18.86 7.06
C LYS A 131 5.27 18.82 7.93
N LYS A 132 4.33 17.90 7.66
CA LYS A 132 3.09 17.71 8.41
C LYS A 132 3.18 16.65 9.49
N GLY A 133 4.36 16.07 9.75
CA GLY A 133 4.50 15.05 10.78
C GLY A 133 4.03 13.65 10.37
N ARG A 134 3.66 13.42 9.10
CA ARG A 134 3.11 12.13 8.65
C ARG A 134 4.19 11.08 8.46
N SER A 135 3.92 9.86 8.90
CA SER A 135 4.69 8.70 8.44
C SER A 135 4.42 8.45 6.95
N ILE A 136 5.34 7.78 6.26
CA ILE A 136 5.29 7.58 4.81
C ILE A 136 5.44 6.08 4.50
N ALA A 137 4.76 5.61 3.46
CA ALA A 137 4.96 4.27 2.90
C ALA A 137 5.52 4.36 1.47
N ALA A 138 6.36 3.40 1.10
CA ALA A 138 6.86 3.23 -0.26
C ALA A 138 6.80 1.75 -0.62
N ARG A 139 6.09 1.43 -1.70
CA ARG A 139 5.88 0.06 -2.18
C ARG A 139 6.68 -0.15 -3.45
N PHE A 140 7.44 -1.24 -3.48
CA PHE A 140 8.30 -1.62 -4.59
C PHE A 140 7.95 -3.04 -5.04
N PRO A 141 7.92 -3.31 -6.35
CA PRO A 141 7.85 -4.69 -6.82
C PRO A 141 9.13 -5.43 -6.37
N ILE A 142 9.01 -6.72 -6.07
CA ILE A 142 10.12 -7.49 -5.50
C ILE A 142 11.34 -7.55 -6.43
N ASN A 143 11.16 -7.40 -7.74
CA ASN A 143 12.22 -7.43 -8.75
C ASN A 143 12.82 -6.05 -9.07
N ILE A 144 12.59 -5.04 -8.22
CA ILE A 144 13.15 -3.69 -8.38
C ILE A 144 14.70 -3.72 -8.35
N ASN A 145 15.35 -3.01 -9.29
CA ASN A 145 16.81 -3.02 -9.41
C ASN A 145 17.51 -1.92 -8.58
N ASN A 146 16.91 -0.74 -8.48
CA ASN A 146 17.48 0.50 -7.93
C ASN A 146 16.80 0.95 -6.63
N ILE A 147 16.31 0.01 -5.82
CA ILE A 147 15.61 0.34 -4.56
C ILE A 147 16.44 1.21 -3.61
N ASP A 148 17.75 1.05 -3.58
CA ASP A 148 18.68 1.82 -2.75
C ASP A 148 18.71 3.30 -3.12
N GLU A 149 18.55 3.63 -4.40
CA GLU A 149 18.44 5.01 -4.88
C GLU A 149 17.15 5.67 -4.38
N TYR A 150 16.01 5.00 -4.58
CA TYR A 150 14.71 5.48 -4.11
C TYR A 150 14.68 5.66 -2.60
N ILE A 151 15.15 4.66 -1.85
CA ILE A 151 15.25 4.73 -0.39
C ILE A 151 16.12 5.89 0.06
N LYS A 152 17.27 6.10 -0.60
CA LYS A 152 18.16 7.21 -0.26
C LYS A 152 17.47 8.55 -0.47
N ILE A 153 16.75 8.73 -1.58
CA ILE A 153 16.00 9.96 -1.86
C ILE A 153 14.90 10.17 -0.81
N ILE A 154 14.12 9.13 -0.51
CA ILE A 154 13.05 9.21 0.48
C ILE A 154 13.61 9.62 1.84
N THR A 155 14.63 8.92 2.31
CA THR A 155 15.24 9.17 3.62
C THR A 155 15.96 10.52 3.71
N SER A 156 16.59 11.01 2.62
CA SER A 156 17.22 12.33 2.61
C SER A 156 16.23 13.49 2.51
N THR A 157 15.03 13.24 1.97
CA THR A 157 13.98 14.24 1.80
C THR A 157 13.11 14.39 3.05
N MET A 158 12.97 13.33 3.83
CA MET A 158 12.28 13.36 5.12
C MET A 158 12.99 14.31 6.10
N THR A 159 12.22 15.22 6.68
CA THR A 159 12.70 16.33 7.54
C THR A 159 12.45 16.11 9.03
N VAL A 160 11.66 15.11 9.40
CA VAL A 160 11.27 14.80 10.78
C VAL A 160 11.57 13.32 11.05
N ASN A 161 11.78 12.94 12.31
CA ASN A 161 11.96 11.55 12.74
C ASN A 161 10.63 10.75 12.65
N GLN A 162 10.12 10.61 11.43
CA GLN A 162 8.89 9.92 11.07
C GLN A 162 9.15 8.47 10.73
N LYS A 163 8.09 7.66 10.77
CA LYS A 163 8.20 6.28 10.31
C LYS A 163 8.19 6.20 8.79
N LEU A 164 9.03 5.33 8.27
CA LEU A 164 9.05 4.91 6.88
C LEU A 164 8.72 3.41 6.81
N PHE A 165 7.70 3.07 6.04
CA PHE A 165 7.31 1.69 5.74
C PHE A 165 7.75 1.35 4.32
N ILE A 166 8.78 0.51 4.19
CA ILE A 166 9.28 -0.01 2.91
C ILE A 166 8.58 -1.34 2.67
N ILE A 167 7.76 -1.42 1.63
CA ILE A 167 6.99 -2.61 1.28
C ILE A 167 7.62 -3.23 0.04
N LEU A 168 8.07 -4.47 0.16
CA LEU A 168 8.48 -5.31 -0.96
C LEU A 168 7.31 -6.21 -1.34
N ASP A 169 6.75 -5.97 -2.52
CA ASP A 169 5.57 -6.69 -3.02
C ASP A 169 5.98 -7.77 -4.02
N SER A 170 5.82 -9.02 -3.62
CA SER A 170 6.05 -10.20 -4.46
C SER A 170 4.83 -10.62 -5.28
N GLU A 171 3.71 -9.88 -5.18
CA GLU A 171 2.44 -10.23 -5.81
C GLU A 171 2.01 -11.68 -5.51
N GLN A 172 1.72 -12.47 -6.55
CA GLN A 172 1.36 -13.88 -6.42
C GLN A 172 2.61 -14.75 -6.38
N ILE A 173 2.76 -15.52 -5.30
CA ILE A 173 3.82 -16.50 -5.13
C ILE A 173 3.26 -17.87 -5.55
N THR A 174 4.01 -18.57 -6.39
CA THR A 174 3.68 -19.90 -6.91
C THR A 174 4.88 -20.81 -6.81
N GLU A 175 4.66 -22.11 -6.96
CA GLU A 175 5.75 -23.08 -7.04
C GLU A 175 6.78 -22.73 -8.13
N SER A 176 6.32 -22.15 -9.24
CA SER A 176 7.18 -21.80 -10.38
C SER A 176 8.06 -20.56 -10.17
N ASN A 177 7.75 -19.69 -9.20
CA ASN A 177 8.48 -18.43 -9.01
C ASN A 177 9.08 -18.25 -7.61
N ILE A 178 8.83 -19.16 -6.65
CA ILE A 178 9.26 -18.99 -5.27
C ILE A 178 10.77 -18.78 -5.13
N ASP A 179 11.60 -19.51 -5.88
CA ASP A 179 13.05 -19.37 -5.84
C ASP A 179 13.51 -17.99 -6.33
N GLU A 180 12.84 -17.44 -7.36
CA GLU A 180 13.10 -16.08 -7.86
C GLU A 180 12.68 -15.03 -6.83
N VAL A 181 11.51 -15.21 -6.19
CA VAL A 181 11.03 -14.32 -5.13
C VAL A 181 12.03 -14.30 -3.96
N ILE A 182 12.51 -15.46 -3.50
CA ILE A 182 13.51 -15.56 -2.43
C ILE A 182 14.80 -14.86 -2.82
N ALA A 183 15.31 -15.11 -4.03
CA ALA A 183 16.55 -14.49 -4.51
C ALA A 183 16.43 -12.96 -4.56
N ASN A 184 15.34 -12.44 -5.13
CA ASN A 184 15.08 -11.01 -5.22
C ASN A 184 14.87 -10.37 -3.83
N LEU A 185 14.18 -11.06 -2.93
CA LEU A 185 14.02 -10.62 -1.55
C LEU A 185 15.38 -10.52 -0.83
N GLN A 186 16.24 -11.53 -0.96
CA GLN A 186 17.57 -11.52 -0.35
C GLN A 186 18.41 -10.36 -0.86
N LEU A 187 18.38 -10.09 -2.18
CA LEU A 187 19.08 -8.97 -2.81
C LEU A 187 18.59 -7.62 -2.27
N ASN A 188 17.27 -7.41 -2.23
CA ASN A 188 16.69 -6.15 -1.75
C ASN A 188 16.86 -5.96 -0.25
N MET A 189 16.70 -7.02 0.55
CA MET A 189 16.91 -6.97 1.99
C MET A 189 18.38 -6.73 2.36
N ALA A 190 19.34 -7.17 1.56
CA ALA A 190 20.75 -6.82 1.76
C ALA A 190 20.97 -5.29 1.65
N LYS A 191 20.21 -4.60 0.80
CA LYS A 191 20.25 -3.13 0.63
C LYS A 191 19.46 -2.39 1.72
N ILE A 192 18.32 -2.93 2.17
CA ILE A 192 17.45 -2.29 3.17
C ILE A 192 17.96 -2.50 4.61
N LYS A 193 18.46 -3.70 4.94
CA LYS A 193 18.83 -4.07 6.31
C LYS A 193 19.77 -3.07 7.01
N PRO A 194 20.80 -2.48 6.35
CA PRO A 194 21.69 -1.51 6.99
C PRO A 194 21.00 -0.24 7.50
N ILE A 195 19.84 0.13 6.94
CA ILE A 195 19.14 1.37 7.32
C ILE A 195 17.97 1.15 8.28
N LEU A 196 17.59 -0.12 8.54
CA LEU A 196 16.49 -0.43 9.45
C LEU A 196 16.78 0.06 10.87
N ASN A 197 15.77 0.66 11.49
CA ASN A 197 15.82 1.14 12.87
C ASN A 197 14.41 1.18 13.48
N GLU A 198 14.22 1.88 14.60
CA GLU A 198 12.91 1.99 15.24
C GLU A 198 11.82 2.62 14.35
N ASN A 199 12.22 3.51 13.43
CA ASN A 199 11.35 4.29 12.54
C ASN A 199 11.30 3.75 11.11
N ILE A 200 12.32 3.02 10.64
CA ILE A 200 12.32 2.43 9.30
C ILE A 200 11.99 0.95 9.40
N ASN A 201 10.89 0.53 8.77
CA ASN A 201 10.42 -0.85 8.79
C ASN A 201 10.34 -1.42 7.37
N ALA A 202 10.85 -2.63 7.19
CA ALA A 202 10.65 -3.42 5.98
C ALA A 202 9.46 -4.37 6.17
N ILE A 203 8.61 -4.47 5.15
CA ILE A 203 7.43 -5.33 5.09
C ILE A 203 7.54 -6.13 3.80
N ILE A 204 7.26 -7.44 3.89
CA ILE A 204 7.13 -8.31 2.72
C ILE A 204 5.63 -8.54 2.54
N ALA A 205 5.14 -8.28 1.33
CA ALA A 205 3.76 -8.53 0.96
C ALA A 205 3.72 -9.49 -0.23
N GLY A 206 2.79 -10.44 -0.17
CA GLY A 206 2.61 -11.46 -1.19
C GLY A 206 1.42 -12.36 -0.88
N THR A 207 1.00 -13.15 -1.85
CA THR A 207 -0.08 -14.15 -1.68
C THR A 207 0.20 -15.42 -2.48
N SER A 208 0.13 -16.58 -1.84
CA SER A 208 0.04 -17.89 -2.51
C SER A 208 -1.39 -18.28 -2.81
N PHE A 209 -2.36 -17.56 -2.23
CA PHE A 209 -3.77 -17.82 -2.50
C PHE A 209 -4.07 -17.57 -3.99
N PRO A 210 -4.65 -18.55 -4.69
CA PRO A 210 -4.77 -18.50 -6.14
C PRO A 210 -5.87 -17.54 -6.57
N LYS A 211 -5.73 -17.00 -7.78
CA LYS A 211 -6.78 -16.18 -8.43
C LYS A 211 -8.08 -16.97 -8.63
N THR A 212 -7.98 -18.27 -8.82
CA THR A 212 -9.10 -19.19 -8.92
C THR A 212 -8.83 -20.42 -8.06
N VAL A 213 -9.78 -20.74 -7.18
CA VAL A 213 -9.71 -21.96 -6.36
C VAL A 213 -10.08 -23.22 -7.15
N ALA A 214 -10.69 -23.06 -8.33
CA ALA A 214 -11.12 -24.19 -9.17
C ALA A 214 -9.95 -25.09 -9.59
N ASP A 215 -8.75 -24.52 -9.75
CA ASP A 215 -7.55 -25.27 -10.12
C ASP A 215 -7.05 -26.19 -8.99
N TYR A 216 -7.55 -25.98 -7.77
CA TYR A 216 -7.15 -26.71 -6.57
C TYR A 216 -8.21 -27.71 -6.09
N GLY A 217 -9.39 -27.74 -6.74
CA GLY A 217 -10.43 -28.73 -6.51
C GLY A 217 -11.85 -28.16 -6.52
N ASP A 218 -12.81 -28.97 -6.99
CA ASP A 218 -14.21 -28.56 -7.17
C ASP A 218 -15.04 -28.54 -5.88
N LYS A 219 -14.71 -29.42 -4.92
CA LYS A 219 -15.45 -29.59 -3.65
C LYS A 219 -14.57 -29.40 -2.42
N GLU A 220 -13.33 -29.89 -2.51
CA GLU A 220 -12.27 -29.81 -1.53
C GLU A 220 -10.94 -29.72 -2.28
N GLY A 221 -9.93 -29.15 -1.64
CA GLY A 221 -8.64 -28.88 -2.25
C GLY A 221 -7.63 -28.35 -1.24
N ASP A 222 -6.35 -28.54 -1.54
CA ASP A 222 -5.24 -28.06 -0.71
C ASP A 222 -4.49 -26.96 -1.44
N ILE A 223 -4.40 -25.78 -0.83
CA ILE A 223 -3.66 -24.64 -1.37
C ILE A 223 -2.35 -24.51 -0.58
N PRO A 224 -1.18 -24.68 -1.21
CA PRO A 224 0.09 -24.48 -0.54
C PRO A 224 0.28 -23.00 -0.16
N ILE A 225 0.79 -22.75 1.04
CA ILE A 225 1.14 -21.42 1.54
C ILE A 225 2.65 -21.24 1.39
N PHE A 226 3.08 -20.72 0.24
CA PHE A 226 4.50 -20.56 -0.07
C PHE A 226 5.19 -19.48 0.75
N GLU A 227 4.43 -18.57 1.37
CA GLU A 227 4.95 -17.52 2.25
C GLU A 227 5.65 -18.09 3.50
N GLU A 228 5.34 -19.33 3.90
CA GLU A 228 6.02 -20.00 5.03
C GLU A 228 7.48 -20.35 4.74
N TYR A 229 7.90 -20.32 3.48
CA TYR A 229 9.27 -20.64 3.06
C TYR A 229 10.14 -19.41 2.77
N ILE A 230 9.60 -18.19 2.92
CA ILE A 230 10.24 -16.91 2.59
C ILE A 230 10.80 -16.21 3.82
#